data_AF-A0A965GF11-F1
#
_entry.id   AF-A0A965GF11-F1
#
_cell.length_a   1.000
_cell.length_b   1.000
_cell.length_c   1.000
_cell.angle_alpha   90.00
_cell.angle_beta   90.00
_cell.angle_gamma   90.00
#
_symmetry.space_group_name_H-M   'P 1'
#
loop_
_entity.id
_entity.type
_entity.pdbx_description
1 polymer ?
#
loop_
_entity_poly.entity_id
_entity_poly.type
_entity_poly.pdbx_seq_one_letter_code
_entity_poly.pdbx_strand_id
1 'polypeptide(L)'
;MFKRLITAVIVFSVILSSSAYASLSVNDSQDTKSGFKYVFPFSKVAVTYPRDHIDYPATDVEGCYAHVLAPTSGIVFDVEAKDKWDEKLDLPGTRGGLTVTIHGDDRVRYYFAHLGRVKVEIGDRVEPGQWIGVMGSSGNARVTRCHTHFGISRICPQNEYKVLQGEIWPWRFLDAWRNGINKSPVSAKNRVIKESPAACELAAAQS
;
A
#
# COMPACT_ATOMS: atom_id res chain seq x y z
N MET A 1 65.12 -60.02 -15.51
CA MET A 1 64.08 -59.68 -14.51
C MET A 1 63.84 -58.17 -14.57
N PHE A 2 62.56 -57.78 -14.66
CA PHE A 2 61.96 -56.42 -14.60
C PHE A 2 62.37 -55.34 -15.62
N LYS A 3 61.58 -55.25 -16.72
CA LYS A 3 61.41 -54.03 -17.53
C LYS A 3 60.64 -52.99 -16.70
N ARG A 4 61.20 -51.79 -16.53
CA ARG A 4 60.51 -50.65 -15.88
C ARG A 4 59.52 -50.03 -16.86
N LEU A 5 58.23 -50.16 -16.55
CA LEU A 5 57.13 -49.46 -17.22
C LEU A 5 57.08 -48.03 -16.67
N ILE A 6 57.25 -47.01 -17.51
CA ILE A 6 57.03 -45.61 -17.15
C ILE A 6 55.58 -45.27 -17.51
N THR A 7 54.73 -45.13 -16.51
CA THR A 7 53.34 -44.71 -16.67
C THR A 7 53.30 -43.19 -16.78
N ALA A 8 52.97 -42.65 -17.95
CA ALA A 8 52.74 -41.22 -18.15
C ALA A 8 51.36 -40.85 -17.58
N VAL A 9 51.33 -40.02 -16.54
CA VAL A 9 50.10 -39.44 -16.00
C VAL A 9 49.76 -38.22 -16.82
N ILE A 10 48.72 -38.32 -17.66
CA ILE A 10 48.15 -37.17 -18.38
C ILE A 10 47.20 -36.46 -17.42
N VAL A 11 47.59 -35.29 -16.94
CA VAL A 11 46.73 -34.41 -16.13
C VAL A 11 45.80 -33.65 -17.09
N PHE A 12 44.54 -34.05 -17.13
CA PHE A 12 43.49 -33.31 -17.84
C PHE A 12 43.10 -32.09 -16.99
N SER A 13 43.61 -30.90 -17.36
CA SER A 13 43.19 -29.64 -16.73
C SER A 13 41.82 -29.24 -17.27
N VAL A 14 40.78 -29.38 -16.44
CA VAL A 14 39.44 -28.88 -16.73
C VAL A 14 39.47 -27.36 -16.55
N ILE A 15 39.42 -26.63 -17.67
CA ILE A 15 39.24 -25.18 -17.65
C ILE A 15 37.76 -24.93 -17.31
N LEU A 16 37.47 -24.62 -16.05
CA LEU A 16 36.17 -24.04 -15.68
C LEU A 16 36.11 -22.61 -16.21
N SER A 17 35.39 -22.42 -17.31
CA SER A 17 34.96 -21.10 -17.77
C SER A 17 34.03 -20.50 -16.71
N SER A 18 34.58 -19.58 -15.91
CA SER A 18 33.82 -18.82 -14.92
C SER A 18 32.93 -17.84 -15.67
N SER A 19 31.65 -18.16 -15.80
CA SER A 19 30.64 -17.21 -16.25
C SER A 19 30.52 -16.12 -15.18
N ALA A 20 31.14 -14.96 -15.45
CA ALA A 20 30.94 -13.77 -14.64
C ALA A 20 29.47 -13.34 -14.78
N TYR A 21 28.65 -13.72 -13.81
CA TYR A 21 27.34 -13.09 -13.62
C TYR A 21 27.62 -11.64 -13.24
N ALA A 22 27.37 -10.73 -14.18
CA ALA A 22 27.32 -9.31 -13.87
C ALA A 22 26.20 -9.10 -12.84
N SER A 23 26.58 -8.90 -11.59
CA SER A 23 25.69 -8.41 -10.56
C SER A 23 25.28 -6.99 -10.95
N LEU A 24 24.06 -6.86 -11.47
CA LEU A 24 23.41 -5.56 -11.61
C LEU A 24 23.24 -4.99 -10.20
N SER A 25 24.17 -4.11 -9.80
CA SER A 25 23.95 -3.18 -8.71
C SER A 25 22.83 -2.25 -9.15
N VAL A 26 21.60 -2.58 -8.74
CA VAL A 26 20.47 -1.65 -8.83
C VAL A 26 20.82 -0.49 -7.92
N ASN A 27 21.32 0.58 -8.54
CA ASN A 27 21.55 1.86 -7.90
C ASN A 27 20.17 2.44 -7.55
N ASP A 28 19.70 2.20 -6.32
CA ASP A 28 18.42 2.66 -5.75
C ASP A 28 18.40 4.18 -5.47
N SER A 29 19.04 4.97 -6.34
CA SER A 29 19.22 6.41 -6.18
C SER A 29 18.53 7.26 -7.25
N GLN A 30 17.47 6.72 -7.85
CA GLN A 30 16.48 7.51 -8.60
C GLN A 30 15.25 7.77 -7.71
N ASP A 31 15.48 8.29 -6.51
CA ASP A 31 14.47 9.08 -5.80
C ASP A 31 14.46 10.45 -6.50
N THR A 32 13.76 10.54 -7.64
CA THR A 32 13.39 11.85 -8.18
C THR A 32 12.70 12.59 -7.03
N LYS A 33 13.26 13.69 -6.54
CA LYS A 33 12.60 14.56 -5.55
C LYS A 33 11.14 14.67 -5.95
N SER A 34 10.27 13.99 -5.20
CA SER A 34 8.85 13.94 -5.53
C SER A 34 8.34 15.38 -5.57
N GLY A 35 7.84 15.81 -6.73
CA GLY A 35 7.15 17.11 -6.85
C GLY A 35 5.89 17.18 -5.98
N PHE A 36 5.42 16.04 -5.48
CA PHE A 36 4.29 15.91 -4.58
C PHE A 36 4.71 16.08 -3.12
N LYS A 37 3.82 16.70 -2.34
CA LYS A 37 3.95 16.90 -0.91
C LYS A 37 3.12 15.86 -0.16
N TYR A 38 3.71 15.21 0.83
CA TYR A 38 3.03 14.27 1.70
C TYR A 38 2.96 14.77 3.14
N VAL A 39 1.87 14.46 3.83
CA VAL A 39 1.66 14.77 5.24
C VAL A 39 1.09 13.57 5.98
N PHE A 40 1.25 13.59 7.30
CA PHE A 40 0.67 12.56 8.16
C PHE A 40 -0.86 12.65 8.14
N PRO A 41 -1.60 11.59 7.77
CA PRO A 41 -3.03 11.70 7.45
C PRO A 41 -3.96 11.68 8.66
N PHE A 42 -3.46 11.98 9.86
CA PHE A 42 -4.27 12.01 11.08
C PHE A 42 -3.91 13.19 11.97
N SER A 43 -4.92 13.80 12.59
CA SER A 43 -4.73 14.90 13.53
C SER A 43 -5.85 14.95 14.58
N LYS A 44 -5.83 15.99 15.43
CA LYS A 44 -6.78 16.26 16.53
C LYS A 44 -6.71 15.29 17.72
N VAL A 45 -6.53 14.01 17.48
CA VAL A 45 -6.34 12.96 18.50
C VAL A 45 -5.02 12.25 18.24
N ALA A 46 -4.30 11.89 19.30
CA ALA A 46 -3.09 11.10 19.16
C ALA A 46 -3.46 9.69 18.66
N VAL A 47 -2.77 9.25 17.61
CA VAL A 47 -3.03 7.93 17.00
C VAL A 47 -1.82 7.01 17.12
N THR A 48 -2.09 5.73 17.26
CA THR A 48 -1.11 4.62 17.23
C THR A 48 -1.45 3.70 16.07
N TYR A 49 -0.45 2.99 15.54
CA TYR A 49 -0.68 2.01 14.50
C TYR A 49 0.34 0.87 14.57
N PRO A 50 -0.07 -0.38 14.27
CA PRO A 50 0.82 -1.51 14.17
C PRO A 50 1.67 -1.44 12.89
N ARG A 51 2.67 -2.33 12.79
CA ARG A 51 3.55 -2.47 11.60
C ARG A 51 3.19 -3.69 10.75
N ASP A 52 2.13 -4.37 11.13
CA ASP A 52 1.57 -5.57 10.53
C ASP A 52 0.05 -5.41 10.34
N HIS A 53 -0.49 -6.27 9.49
CA HIS A 53 -1.91 -6.40 9.20
C HIS A 53 -2.13 -7.83 8.69
N ILE A 54 -3.28 -8.43 9.04
CA ILE A 54 -3.55 -9.83 8.71
C ILE A 54 -3.79 -9.95 7.20
N ASP A 55 -3.20 -10.98 6.59
CA ASP A 55 -3.35 -11.42 5.20
C ASP A 55 -2.88 -10.49 4.06
N TYR A 56 -2.81 -9.17 4.27
CA TYR A 56 -2.43 -8.23 3.21
C TYR A 56 -1.85 -6.91 3.73
N PRO A 57 -1.13 -6.15 2.88
CA PRO A 57 -0.55 -4.87 3.27
C PRO A 57 -1.59 -3.78 3.51
N ALA A 58 -1.76 -3.41 4.78
CA ALA A 58 -2.55 -2.25 5.20
C ALA A 58 -2.08 -1.78 6.59
N THR A 59 -2.74 -0.78 7.16
CA THR A 59 -2.50 -0.37 8.54
C THR A 59 -3.80 0.10 9.18
N ASP A 60 -4.18 -0.54 10.29
CA ASP A 60 -5.30 -0.12 11.12
C ASP A 60 -4.82 0.91 12.14
N VAL A 61 -5.20 2.16 11.95
CA VAL A 61 -4.77 3.27 12.79
C VAL A 61 -5.78 3.48 13.91
N GLU A 62 -5.36 3.24 15.16
CA GLU A 62 -6.17 3.44 16.37
C GLU A 62 -6.05 4.88 16.88
N GLY A 63 -7.17 5.47 17.31
CA GLY A 63 -7.21 6.82 17.86
C GLY A 63 -8.54 7.51 17.58
N CYS A 64 -9.62 6.90 18.09
CA CYS A 64 -10.99 7.26 17.76
C CYS A 64 -11.26 8.77 17.75
N TYR A 65 -12.09 9.22 16.81
CA TYR A 65 -12.41 10.63 16.57
C TYR A 65 -11.26 11.50 16.03
N ALA A 66 -10.09 10.93 15.75
CA ALA A 66 -9.07 11.61 14.97
C ALA A 66 -9.65 12.14 13.66
N HIS A 67 -9.21 13.34 13.27
CA HIS A 67 -9.47 13.82 11.92
C HIS A 67 -8.64 12.99 10.95
N VAL A 68 -9.27 12.53 9.87
CA VAL A 68 -8.62 11.88 8.74
C VAL A 68 -8.35 12.92 7.67
N LEU A 69 -7.11 13.00 7.21
CA LEU A 69 -6.63 14.02 6.29
C LEU A 69 -6.15 13.39 4.97
N ALA A 70 -6.27 14.12 3.87
CA ALA A 70 -5.66 13.73 2.60
C ALA A 70 -4.12 13.73 2.75
N PRO A 71 -3.43 12.62 2.46
CA PRO A 71 -1.98 12.52 2.65
C PRO A 71 -1.21 13.30 1.60
N THR A 72 -1.77 13.48 0.40
CA THR A 72 -1.21 14.22 -0.73
C THR A 72 -2.33 14.88 -1.53
N SER A 73 -1.99 15.70 -2.54
CA SER A 73 -2.97 16.28 -3.45
C SER A 73 -3.55 15.22 -4.40
N GLY A 74 -4.82 15.37 -4.76
CA GLY A 74 -5.49 14.43 -5.65
C GLY A 74 -6.97 14.72 -5.84
N ILE A 75 -7.69 13.73 -6.37
CA ILE A 75 -9.13 13.77 -6.56
C ILE A 75 -9.78 12.70 -5.68
N VAL A 76 -10.86 13.05 -4.99
CA VAL A 76 -11.73 12.07 -4.32
C VAL A 76 -12.42 11.24 -5.40
N PHE A 77 -11.97 10.00 -5.54
CA PHE A 77 -12.45 9.11 -6.58
C PHE A 77 -13.78 8.44 -6.20
N ASP A 78 -13.91 8.04 -4.93
CA ASP A 78 -15.08 7.32 -4.45
C ASP A 78 -15.32 7.61 -2.96
N VAL A 79 -16.58 7.56 -2.55
CA VAL A 79 -17.01 7.69 -1.15
C VAL A 79 -18.16 6.74 -0.86
N GLU A 80 -18.10 6.07 0.28
CA GLU A 80 -19.29 5.48 0.92
C GLU A 80 -19.64 6.33 2.13
N ALA A 81 -20.76 7.05 2.07
CA ALA A 81 -21.20 7.92 3.16
C ALA A 81 -22.22 7.23 4.08
N LYS A 82 -22.67 6.01 3.74
CA LYS A 82 -23.65 5.25 4.51
C LYS A 82 -23.09 3.89 4.90
N ASP A 83 -23.22 3.56 6.17
CA ASP A 83 -22.88 2.22 6.64
C ASP A 83 -23.94 1.22 6.18
N LYS A 84 -23.56 0.37 5.22
CA LYS A 84 -24.40 -0.68 4.63
C LYS A 84 -24.08 -2.07 5.17
N TRP A 85 -23.06 -2.20 6.02
CA TRP A 85 -22.66 -3.52 6.53
C TRP A 85 -23.77 -4.10 7.39
N ASP A 86 -23.98 -5.41 7.25
CA ASP A 86 -24.86 -6.22 8.08
C ASP A 86 -24.04 -7.39 8.59
N GLU A 87 -24.01 -7.60 9.90
CA GLU A 87 -23.16 -8.61 10.55
C GLU A 87 -23.56 -10.05 10.15
N LYS A 88 -24.84 -10.29 9.83
CA LYS A 88 -25.32 -11.63 9.47
C LYS A 88 -24.95 -11.99 8.04
N LEU A 89 -24.89 -10.99 7.15
CA LEU A 89 -24.53 -11.20 5.74
C LEU A 89 -23.02 -11.12 5.52
N ASP A 90 -22.37 -10.21 6.23
CA ASP A 90 -20.93 -9.97 6.20
C ASP A 90 -20.30 -9.90 4.80
N LEU A 91 -20.98 -9.20 3.88
CA LEU A 91 -20.56 -9.09 2.49
C LEU A 91 -19.25 -8.29 2.38
N PRO A 92 -18.21 -8.82 1.69
CA PRO A 92 -16.90 -8.19 1.59
C PRO A 92 -16.93 -6.71 1.16
N GLY A 93 -17.75 -6.37 0.17
CA GLY A 93 -17.88 -5.00 -0.35
C GLY A 93 -18.49 -3.99 0.63
N THR A 94 -19.12 -4.45 1.72
CA THR A 94 -19.73 -3.57 2.73
C THR A 94 -18.90 -3.43 4.00
N ARG A 95 -17.92 -4.31 4.23
CA ARG A 95 -17.13 -4.34 5.47
C ARG A 95 -16.42 -3.02 5.78
N GLY A 96 -16.02 -2.27 4.75
CA GLY A 96 -15.37 -0.96 4.92
C GLY A 96 -16.23 0.11 5.61
N GLY A 97 -17.55 -0.06 5.68
CA GLY A 97 -18.45 0.94 6.26
C GLY A 97 -18.42 2.24 5.48
N LEU A 98 -18.21 3.37 6.16
CA LEU A 98 -17.99 4.65 5.51
C LEU A 98 -16.54 4.74 5.05
N THR A 99 -16.36 5.14 3.79
CA THR A 99 -15.06 5.13 3.13
C THR A 99 -14.81 6.40 2.34
N VAL A 100 -13.52 6.71 2.14
CA VAL A 100 -13.04 7.71 1.18
C VAL A 100 -11.88 7.10 0.41
N THR A 101 -11.93 7.17 -0.92
CA THR A 101 -10.83 6.79 -1.81
C THR A 101 -10.31 8.02 -2.54
N ILE A 102 -9.01 8.28 -2.45
CA ILE A 102 -8.34 9.36 -3.19
C ILE A 102 -7.45 8.75 -4.25
N HIS A 103 -7.57 9.25 -5.47
CA HIS A 103 -6.54 9.10 -6.50
C HIS A 103 -5.60 10.29 -6.42
N GLY A 104 -4.39 10.05 -5.89
CA GLY A 104 -3.37 11.08 -5.77
C GLY A 104 -2.84 11.49 -7.15
N ASP A 105 -2.38 12.74 -7.25
CA ASP A 105 -1.71 13.24 -8.47
C ASP A 105 -0.42 12.47 -8.79
N ASP A 106 0.14 11.81 -7.76
CA ASP A 106 1.26 10.88 -7.83
C ASP A 106 0.91 9.53 -8.49
N ARG A 107 -0.36 9.35 -8.87
CA ARG A 107 -0.95 8.12 -9.43
C ARG A 107 -0.88 6.95 -8.45
N VAL A 108 -1.03 7.23 -7.17
CA VAL A 108 -1.18 6.27 -6.08
C VAL A 108 -2.60 6.40 -5.52
N ARG A 109 -3.20 5.29 -5.11
CA ARG A 109 -4.50 5.26 -4.45
C ARG A 109 -4.33 5.23 -2.94
N TYR A 110 -5.13 6.05 -2.26
CA TYR A 110 -5.20 6.13 -0.81
C TYR A 110 -6.63 5.81 -0.36
N TYR A 111 -6.80 4.74 0.40
CA TYR A 111 -8.09 4.26 0.85
C TYR A 111 -8.23 4.40 2.37
N PHE A 112 -9.35 4.97 2.80
CA PHE A 112 -9.70 5.15 4.20
C PHE A 112 -11.04 4.48 4.46
N ALA A 113 -11.08 3.54 5.39
CA ALA A 113 -12.31 2.85 5.80
C ALA A 113 -12.63 3.07 7.28
N HIS A 114 -13.80 2.59 7.70
CA HIS A 114 -14.30 2.65 9.07
C HIS A 114 -14.50 4.08 9.60
N LEU A 115 -14.78 5.03 8.71
CA LEU A 115 -14.99 6.41 9.11
C LEU A 115 -16.28 6.57 9.93
N GLY A 116 -16.27 7.42 10.94
CA GLY A 116 -17.48 7.85 11.63
C GLY A 116 -18.23 8.93 10.83
N ARG A 117 -17.53 9.66 9.97
CA ARG A 117 -18.12 10.72 9.13
C ARG A 117 -17.24 11.03 7.93
N VAL A 118 -17.85 11.16 6.75
CA VAL A 118 -17.22 11.68 5.53
C VAL A 118 -17.36 13.21 5.48
N LYS A 119 -16.36 13.93 4.95
CA LYS A 119 -16.34 15.41 4.81
C LYS A 119 -16.22 15.90 3.36
N VAL A 120 -16.11 14.99 2.42
CA VAL A 120 -15.83 15.28 1.01
C VAL A 120 -16.80 14.51 0.13
N GLU A 121 -16.94 14.96 -1.11
CA GLU A 121 -17.77 14.35 -2.13
C GLU A 121 -16.91 13.82 -3.28
N ILE A 122 -17.48 12.91 -4.08
CA ILE A 122 -16.81 12.39 -5.28
C ILE A 122 -16.52 13.55 -6.24
N GLY A 123 -15.30 13.59 -6.77
CA GLY A 123 -14.84 14.62 -7.69
C GLY A 123 -14.15 15.81 -7.01
N ASP A 124 -14.22 15.90 -5.68
CA ASP A 124 -13.53 16.97 -4.95
C ASP A 124 -12.02 16.92 -5.19
N ARG A 125 -11.44 18.11 -5.44
CA ARG A 125 -10.00 18.32 -5.35
C ARG A 125 -9.61 18.39 -3.88
N VAL A 126 -8.58 17.65 -3.49
CA VAL A 126 -8.00 17.69 -2.15
C VAL A 126 -6.54 18.12 -2.19
N GLU A 127 -6.13 18.84 -1.15
CA GLU A 127 -4.74 19.23 -0.91
C GLU A 127 -4.14 18.49 0.29
N PRO A 128 -2.80 18.36 0.40
CA PRO A 128 -2.17 17.66 1.51
C PRO A 128 -2.55 18.29 2.86
N GLY A 129 -3.16 17.48 3.73
CA GLY A 129 -3.62 17.90 5.05
C GLY A 129 -5.08 18.38 5.10
N GLN A 130 -5.78 18.41 3.96
CA GLN A 130 -7.20 18.72 3.92
C GLN A 130 -7.99 17.69 4.73
N TRP A 131 -8.94 18.16 5.54
CA TRP A 131 -9.77 17.32 6.36
C TRP A 131 -10.85 16.62 5.53
N ILE A 132 -10.77 15.29 5.40
CA ILE A 132 -11.63 14.47 4.53
C ILE A 132 -12.61 13.59 5.29
N GLY A 133 -12.39 13.37 6.58
CA GLY A 133 -13.29 12.54 7.39
C GLY A 133 -12.93 12.51 8.86
N VAL A 134 -13.71 11.78 9.64
CA VAL A 134 -13.47 11.54 11.06
C VAL A 134 -13.40 10.04 11.28
N MET A 135 -12.38 9.57 11.98
CA MET A 135 -12.23 8.17 12.37
C MET A 135 -13.41 7.72 13.22
N GLY A 136 -13.88 6.49 13.00
CA GLY A 136 -14.98 5.89 13.76
C GLY A 136 -14.90 4.37 13.76
N SER A 137 -16.07 3.72 13.74
CA SER A 137 -16.21 2.27 13.83
C SER A 137 -17.23 1.73 12.83
N SER A 138 -17.50 2.41 11.71
CA SER A 138 -18.49 1.92 10.75
C SER A 138 -18.05 0.64 10.06
N GLY A 139 -18.99 -0.12 9.50
CA GLY A 139 -18.67 -1.39 8.83
C GLY A 139 -18.34 -2.48 9.84
N ASN A 140 -17.51 -3.46 9.47
CA ASN A 140 -17.17 -4.55 10.39
C ASN A 140 -16.29 -4.10 11.57
N ALA A 141 -15.77 -2.87 11.57
CA ALA A 141 -15.15 -2.26 12.75
C ALA A 141 -16.14 -1.98 13.90
N ARG A 142 -17.47 -2.12 13.69
CA ARG A 142 -18.48 -1.96 14.75
C ARG A 142 -18.31 -2.98 15.88
N VAL A 143 -17.70 -4.14 15.59
CA VAL A 143 -17.47 -5.23 16.54
C VAL A 143 -16.00 -5.36 16.95
N THR A 144 -15.15 -4.39 16.60
CA THR A 144 -13.75 -4.33 16.99
C THR A 144 -13.42 -3.00 17.68
N ARG A 145 -12.13 -2.70 17.92
CA ARG A 145 -11.74 -1.38 18.44
C ARG A 145 -11.89 -0.32 17.34
N CYS A 146 -12.25 0.89 17.72
CA CYS A 146 -12.32 2.04 16.80
C CYS A 146 -10.96 2.31 16.13
N HIS A 147 -10.95 2.29 14.80
CA HIS A 147 -9.76 2.53 13.98
C HIS A 147 -10.15 3.06 12.60
N THR A 148 -9.20 3.63 11.87
CA THR A 148 -9.31 3.79 10.42
C THR A 148 -8.40 2.77 9.76
N HIS A 149 -8.97 1.94 8.90
CA HIS A 149 -8.20 1.12 7.98
C HIS A 149 -7.62 2.02 6.89
N PHE A 150 -6.29 2.07 6.79
CA PHE A 150 -5.59 2.87 5.79
C PHE A 150 -4.88 1.95 4.79
N GLY A 151 -5.28 2.04 3.53
CA GLY A 151 -4.71 1.27 2.41
C GLY A 151 -3.95 2.18 1.44
N ILE A 152 -2.82 1.68 0.92
CA ILE A 152 -2.09 2.29 -0.21
C ILE A 152 -1.95 1.23 -1.31
N SER A 153 -2.34 1.59 -2.53
CA SER A 153 -2.31 0.65 -3.66
C SER A 153 -2.14 1.35 -5.02
N ARG A 154 -2.01 0.55 -6.09
CA ARG A 154 -2.14 1.05 -7.46
C ARG A 154 -3.55 1.58 -7.72
N ILE A 155 -3.76 2.33 -8.79
CA ILE A 155 -5.10 2.65 -9.29
C ILE A 155 -5.51 1.54 -10.28
N CYS A 156 -6.70 0.97 -10.09
CA CYS A 156 -7.32 0.06 -11.06
C CYS A 156 -8.47 0.77 -11.79
N PRO A 157 -8.75 0.44 -13.07
CA PRO A 157 -9.85 1.04 -13.81
C PRO A 157 -11.24 0.74 -13.21
N GLN A 158 -11.36 -0.41 -12.54
CA GLN A 158 -12.57 -0.86 -11.87
C GLN A 158 -12.44 -0.71 -10.33
N ASN A 159 -13.58 -0.60 -9.65
CA ASN A 159 -13.63 -0.42 -8.20
C ASN A 159 -13.41 -1.76 -7.46
N GLU A 160 -12.15 -2.16 -7.36
CA GLU A 160 -11.78 -3.50 -6.95
C GLU A 160 -11.48 -3.65 -5.46
N TYR A 161 -12.40 -4.25 -4.70
CA TYR A 161 -12.31 -4.32 -3.23
C TYR A 161 -10.98 -4.90 -2.71
N LYS A 162 -10.43 -5.93 -3.36
CA LYS A 162 -9.16 -6.56 -2.94
C LYS A 162 -7.97 -5.62 -3.06
N VAL A 163 -7.94 -4.81 -4.12
CA VAL A 163 -6.84 -3.88 -4.36
C VAL A 163 -7.06 -2.58 -3.58
N LEU A 164 -8.32 -2.21 -3.32
CA LEU A 164 -8.69 -1.07 -2.47
C LEU A 164 -8.13 -1.23 -1.05
N GLN A 165 -8.26 -2.43 -0.48
CA GLN A 165 -7.79 -2.76 0.87
C GLN A 165 -6.30 -2.43 1.08
N GLY A 166 -5.46 -2.67 0.08
CA GLY A 166 -4.07 -2.24 0.08
C GLY A 166 -3.11 -3.26 -0.50
N GLU A 167 -2.02 -2.77 -1.06
CA GLU A 167 -0.95 -3.59 -1.64
C GLU A 167 0.44 -3.19 -1.15
N ILE A 168 0.53 -2.05 -0.47
CA ILE A 168 1.78 -1.44 -0.01
C ILE A 168 1.65 -1.17 1.47
N TRP A 169 2.59 -1.67 2.27
CA TRP A 169 2.64 -1.45 3.72
C TRP A 169 2.71 0.05 4.09
N PRO A 170 1.61 0.64 4.61
CA PRO A 170 1.53 2.08 4.85
C PRO A 170 2.44 2.57 5.98
N TRP A 171 2.72 1.74 6.99
CA TRP A 171 3.47 2.13 8.19
C TRP A 171 4.82 2.81 7.88
N ARG A 172 5.51 2.43 6.80
CA ARG A 172 6.80 3.05 6.40
C ARG A 172 6.64 4.50 5.97
N PHE A 173 5.50 4.81 5.36
CA PHE A 173 5.15 6.15 4.92
C PHE A 173 4.56 6.95 6.09
N LEU A 174 3.71 6.32 6.91
CA LEU A 174 3.21 6.93 8.13
C LEU A 174 4.36 7.38 9.06
N ASP A 175 5.38 6.54 9.26
CA ASP A 175 6.56 6.89 10.05
C ASP A 175 7.31 8.08 9.45
N ALA A 176 7.50 8.11 8.13
CA ALA A 176 8.16 9.22 7.45
C ALA A 176 7.35 10.52 7.57
N TRP A 177 6.06 10.48 7.21
CA TRP A 177 5.19 11.64 7.19
C TRP A 177 4.93 12.20 8.59
N ARG A 178 4.84 11.34 9.62
CA ARG A 178 4.75 11.77 11.03
C ARG A 178 5.98 12.57 11.47
N ASN A 179 7.14 12.24 10.92
CA ASN A 179 8.40 12.95 11.17
C ASN A 179 8.68 14.09 10.18
N GLY A 180 7.69 14.49 9.36
CA GLY A 180 7.83 15.56 8.38
C GLY A 180 8.72 15.21 7.17
N ILE A 181 9.04 13.94 6.97
CA ILE A 181 9.85 13.46 5.84
C ILE A 181 8.94 13.28 4.62
N ASN A 182 9.25 13.97 3.53
CA ASN A 182 8.48 13.94 2.29
C ASN A 182 8.73 12.65 1.47
N LYS A 183 8.31 11.50 1.99
CA LYS A 183 8.55 10.18 1.37
C LYS A 183 7.44 9.80 0.39
N SER A 184 7.79 9.54 -0.86
CA SER A 184 6.85 9.14 -1.92
C SER A 184 6.58 7.63 -1.96
N PRO A 185 5.31 7.18 -2.07
CA PRO A 185 4.95 5.78 -2.28
C PRO A 185 5.04 5.32 -3.74
N VAL A 186 5.34 6.21 -4.69
CA VAL A 186 5.35 5.91 -6.14
C VAL A 186 6.25 4.72 -6.49
N SER A 187 7.48 4.68 -5.96
CA SER A 187 8.40 3.57 -6.26
C SER A 187 7.92 2.23 -5.68
N ALA A 188 7.25 2.24 -4.52
CA ALA A 188 6.63 1.04 -3.97
C ALA A 188 5.47 0.56 -4.84
N LYS A 189 4.60 1.48 -5.27
CA LYS A 189 3.52 1.18 -6.22
C LYS A 189 4.04 0.65 -7.56
N ASN A 190 5.11 1.22 -8.10
CA ASN A 190 5.71 0.73 -9.35
C ASN A 190 6.26 -0.70 -9.22
N ARG A 191 6.86 -1.05 -8.07
CA ARG A 191 7.30 -2.44 -7.81
C ARG A 191 6.12 -3.41 -7.74
N VAL A 192 5.10 -3.06 -6.98
CA VAL A 192 3.86 -3.86 -6.85
C VAL A 192 3.20 -4.09 -8.22
N ILE A 193 3.11 -3.06 -9.07
CA ILE A 193 2.61 -3.21 -10.45
C ILE A 193 3.48 -4.17 -11.28
N LYS A 194 4.80 -4.08 -11.16
CA LYS A 194 5.74 -4.95 -11.87
C LYS A 194 5.64 -6.41 -11.41
N GLU A 195 5.44 -6.63 -10.11
CA GLU A 195 5.38 -7.97 -9.50
C GLU A 195 4.06 -8.68 -9.79
N SER A 196 2.95 -7.94 -9.90
CA SER A 196 1.62 -8.51 -10.15
C SER A 196 0.82 -7.70 -11.18
N PRO A 197 1.21 -7.66 -12.46
CA PRO A 197 0.59 -6.78 -13.46
C PRO A 197 -0.90 -7.06 -13.66
N ALA A 198 -1.35 -8.31 -13.51
CA ALA A 198 -2.74 -8.72 -13.69
C ALA A 198 -3.64 -8.53 -12.44
N ALA A 199 -3.14 -7.86 -11.39
CA ALA A 199 -3.87 -7.77 -10.12
C ALA A 199 -5.23 -7.07 -10.25
N CYS A 200 -5.35 -6.08 -11.15
CA CYS A 200 -6.62 -5.39 -11.38
C CYS A 200 -7.64 -6.31 -12.06
N GLU A 201 -7.28 -7.03 -13.12
CA GLU A 201 -8.20 -7.96 -13.79
C GLU A 201 -8.60 -9.12 -12.88
N LEU A 202 -7.65 -9.63 -12.08
CA LEU A 202 -7.92 -10.70 -11.13
C LEU A 202 -8.87 -10.26 -10.03
N ALA A 203 -8.74 -9.04 -9.51
CA ALA A 203 -9.65 -8.53 -8.51
C ALA A 203 -11.06 -8.33 -9.08
N ALA A 204 -11.17 -7.82 -10.32
CA ALA A 204 -12.43 -7.62 -11.04
C ALA A 204 -13.23 -8.90 -11.26
N ALA A 205 -12.55 -10.02 -11.45
CA ALA A 205 -13.20 -11.31 -11.58
C ALA A 205 -13.80 -11.85 -10.27
N GLN A 206 -13.49 -11.22 -9.13
CA GLN A 206 -13.80 -11.73 -7.79
C GLN A 206 -14.67 -10.79 -6.95
N SER A 207 -14.97 -9.61 -7.48
CA SER A 207 -15.76 -8.52 -6.89
C SER A 207 -17.24 -8.62 -7.22
#